data_AF-A0A7W4KGJ5-F1
#
_entry.id   AF-A0A7W4KGJ5-F1
#
_cell.length_a   1.000
_cell.length_b   1.000
_cell.length_c   1.000
_cell.angle_alpha   90.00
_cell.angle_beta   90.00
_cell.angle_gamma   90.00
#
_symmetry.space_group_name_H-M   'P 1'
#
loop_
_entity.id
_entity.type
_entity.pdbx_description
1 polymer ?
#
loop_
_entity_poly.entity_id
_entity_poly.type
_entity_poly.pdbx_seq_one_letter_code
_entity_poly.pdbx_strand_id
1 'polypeptide(L)' 'EQITVHENESIYLPQECTHRMENPGRIPLVLIEIQTGSYLGEDDIVRFEDTYNRA' A
#
# COMPACT_ATOMS: atom_id res chain seq x y z
N GLU A 1 -3.98 -13.10 0.49
CA GLU A 1 -2.93 -13.83 1.22
C GLU A 1 -2.20 -12.84 2.11
N GLN A 2 -1.66 -13.27 3.26
CA GLN A 2 -0.87 -12.40 4.12
C GLN A 2 0.62 -12.64 3.84
N ILE A 3 1.34 -11.57 3.52
CA ILE A 3 2.77 -11.60 3.21
C ILE A 3 3.48 -10.68 4.20
N THR A 4 4.52 -11.19 4.86
CA THR A 4 5.39 -10.37 5.72
C THR A 4 6.59 -9.93 4.92
N VAL A 5 6.87 -8.63 4.92
CA VAL A 5 8.02 -8.01 4.24
C VAL A 5 8.92 -7.40 5.31
N HIS A 6 10.21 -7.70 5.25
CA HIS A 6 11.22 -7.19 6.16
C HIS A 6 11.96 -5.98 5.60
N GLU A 7 12.86 -5.41 6.39
CA GLU A 7 13.71 -4.30 5.97
C GLU A 7 14.53 -4.68 4.72
N ASN A 8 14.60 -3.76 3.75
CA ASN A 8 15.23 -3.96 2.43
C ASN A 8 14.58 -5.02 1.53
N GLU A 9 13.43 -5.57 1.91
CA GLU A 9 12.62 -6.39 1.03
C GLU A 9 11.56 -5.54 0.32
N SER A 10 11.08 -6.05 -0.82
CA SER A 10 10.05 -5.39 -1.61
C SER A 10 9.07 -6.42 -2.14
N ILE A 11 7.86 -5.96 -2.42
CA ILE A 11 6.82 -6.76 -3.06
C ILE A 11 6.22 -5.97 -4.21
N TYR A 12 5.96 -6.65 -5.32
CA TYR A 12 5.22 -6.07 -6.43
C TYR A 12 3.72 -6.22 -6.18
N LEU A 13 2.99 -5.12 -6.33
CA LEU A 13 1.54 -5.09 -6.24
C LEU A 13 0.98 -5.05 -7.67
N PRO A 14 0.35 -6.12 -8.16
CA PRO A 14 -0.26 -6.13 -9.49
C PRO A 14 -1.36 -5.07 -9.61
N GLN A 15 -1.61 -4.62 -10.85
CA GLN A 15 -2.74 -3.74 -11.13
C GLN A 15 -4.04 -4.39 -10.64
N GLU A 16 -4.95 -3.56 -10.11
CA GLU A 16 -6.25 -3.97 -9.55
C GLU A 16 -6.17 -4.88 -8.32
N CYS A 17 -4.97 -5.19 -7.79
CA CYS A 17 -4.88 -6.00 -6.58
C CYS A 17 -5.36 -5.21 -5.36
N THR A 18 -6.34 -5.78 -4.65
CA THR A 18 -6.74 -5.24 -3.35
C THR A 18 -5.67 -5.60 -2.33
N HIS A 19 -5.11 -4.61 -1.66
CA HIS A 19 -4.08 -4.78 -0.66
C HIS A 19 -4.28 -3.84 0.53
N ARG A 20 -3.72 -4.23 1.68
CA ARG A 20 -3.65 -3.41 2.88
C ARG A 20 -2.31 -3.66 3.55
N MET A 21 -1.68 -2.58 4.00
CA MET A 21 -0.42 -2.65 4.73
C MET A 21 -0.67 -2.39 6.22
N GLU A 22 0.03 -3.14 7.07
CA GLU A 22 0.07 -2.93 8.51
C GLU A 22 1.51 -3.02 9.00
N ASN A 23 1.84 -2.24 10.04
CA ASN A 23 3.10 -2.39 10.77
C ASN A 23 2.81 -3.13 12.08
N PRO A 24 3.11 -4.44 12.19
CA PRO A 24 2.91 -5.19 13.44
C PRO A 24 3.99 -4.87 14.49
N GLY A 25 5.07 -4.17 14.09
CA GLY A 25 6.15 -3.77 14.96
C GLY A 25 5.81 -2.60 15.88
N ARG A 26 6.67 -2.36 16.86
CA ARG A 26 6.55 -1.24 17.81
C ARG A 26 7.38 -0.02 17.41
N ILE A 27 8.18 -0.14 16.36
CA ILE A 27 9.08 0.89 15.88
C ILE A 27 8.47 1.49 14.60
N PRO A 28 8.48 2.82 14.42
CA PRO A 28 8.05 3.44 13.18
C PRO A 28 8.82 2.90 11.98
N LEU A 29 8.09 2.52 10.93
CA LEU A 29 8.67 2.09 9.66
C LEU A 29 8.64 3.24 8.66
N VAL A 30 9.66 3.30 7.82
CA VAL A 30 9.68 4.15 6.63
C VAL A 30 9.32 3.26 5.44
N LEU A 31 8.24 3.61 4.74
CA LEU A 31 7.81 2.93 3.53
C LEU A 31 8.20 3.77 2.31
N ILE A 32 8.63 3.08 1.25
CA ILE A 32 8.80 3.69 -0.07
C ILE A 32 7.80 3.02 -1.00
N GLU A 33 6.90 3.81 -1.56
CA GLU A 33 5.97 3.37 -2.59
C GLU A 33 6.45 3.88 -3.95
N ILE A 34 6.51 2.98 -4.93
CA ILE A 34 6.83 3.33 -6.32
C ILE A 34 5.63 2.97 -7.17
N GLN A 35 4.97 4.00 -7.72
CA GLN A 35 3.86 3.84 -8.62
C GLN A 35 4.34 3.93 -10.07
N THR A 36 3.94 2.98 -10.90
CA THR A 36 4.32 2.91 -12.31
C THR A 36 3.07 2.80 -13.18
N GLY A 37 2.87 3.75 -14.08
CA GLY A 37 1.71 3.77 -14.97
C GLY A 37 1.66 5.05 -15.79
N SER A 38 0.72 5.12 -16.72
CA SER A 38 0.47 6.33 -17.52
C SER A 38 -0.39 7.37 -16.78
N TYR A 39 -1.10 6.96 -15.74
CA TYR A 39 -2.00 7.80 -14.94
C TYR A 39 -1.94 7.33 -13.49
N LEU A 40 -1.79 8.27 -12.56
CA LEU A 40 -1.62 8.02 -11.11
C LEU A 40 -2.45 9.02 -10.29
N GLY A 41 -3.61 9.41 -10.82
CA GLY A 41 -4.50 10.36 -10.16
C GLY A 41 -5.17 9.75 -8.92
N GLU A 42 -5.59 10.61 -7.99
CA GLU A 42 -6.33 10.20 -6.79
C GLU A 42 -7.68 9.52 -7.11
N ASP A 43 -8.24 9.81 -8.27
CA ASP A 43 -9.48 9.22 -8.81
C ASP A 43 -9.28 7.80 -9.35
N ASP A 44 -8.04 7.36 -9.58
CA ASP A 44 -7.70 5.98 -9.94
C ASP A 44 -7.61 5.05 -8.70
N ILE A 45 -7.72 5.62 -7.50
CA ILE A 45 -7.58 4.88 -6.24
C ILE A 45 -8.96 4.52 -5.67
N VAL A 46 -9.31 3.23 -5.73
CA VAL A 46 -10.50 2.69 -5.08
C VAL A 46 -10.22 2.37 -3.61
N ARG A 47 -10.90 3.08 -2.70
CA ARG A 47 -10.77 2.89 -1.25
C ARG A 47 -11.92 2.04 -0.73
N PHE A 48 -11.62 0.85 -0.23
CA PHE A 48 -12.63 -0.09 0.28
C PHE A 48 -13.01 0.16 1.74
N GLU A 49 -12.03 0.58 2.55
CA GLU A 49 -12.23 0.96 3.95
C GLU A 49 -11.54 2.31 4.17
N ASP A 50 -12.32 3.32 4.59
CA ASP A 50 -11.78 4.63 4.95
C ASP A 50 -11.89 4.85 6.46
N THR A 51 -11.01 4.20 7.21
CA THR A 51 -10.94 4.35 8.67
C THR A 51 -10.41 5.74 9.08
N TYR A 52 -9.91 6.53 8.13
CA TYR A 52 -9.32 7.85 8.38
C TYR A 52 -10.19 9.01 7.87
N ASN A 53 -11.37 8.69 7.32
CA ASN A 53 -12.40 9.64 6.88
C ASN A 53 -11.85 10.76 5.98
N ARG A 54 -11.13 10.38 4.93
CA ARG A 54 -10.45 11.26 3.97
C ARG A 54 -11.31 11.59 2.74
N ALA A 55 -12.55 11.10 2.70
CA ALA A 55 -13.56 11.42 1.69
C ALA A 55 -14.06 12.87 1.78
#